data_AF-A0A355V0C1-F1
#
_entry.id   AF-A0A355V0C1-F1
#
_cell.length_a   1.000
_cell.length_b   1.000
_cell.length_c   1.000
_cell.angle_alpha   90.00
_cell.angle_beta   90.00
_cell.angle_gamma   90.00
#
_symmetry.space_group_name_H-M   'P 1'
#
loop_
_entity.id
_entity.type
_entity.pdbx_description
1 polymer ?
#
loop_
_entity_poly.entity_id
_entity_poly.type
_entity_poly.pdbx_seq_one_letter_code
_entity_poly.pdbx_strand_id
1 'polypeptide(L)'
;METGVWIIYDIIAAAIIIGAVVSNAKRGFSRIFISAMGYLVSCVLASSLSNAFAPQFYDLFLKDKIIEDTSTAISESDISEEIQGCISDMTYGLDISVKDISRAVGKSDGKHIDKVIYNLIVSRSAGAVSSEAEVTKGLEAGITDSIRKIFKDKVPESMLKGLTDATQNSIEGVSEFISVMFSGSADKAAEYIEEHYIRQYAVMFVKILLFILILFILMIIVKIIENMLVQADRIPAIGRFDTLAGGIFGAVEAMALVFIACIMIKFSILLTDGTQTFLNEDTIEQSKLFSIFYNFDLFG
;
A
#
# COMPACT_ATOMS: atom_id res chain seq x y z
N MET A 1 -2.78 -6.65 -32.97
CA MET A 1 -3.98 -5.81 -32.75
C MET A 1 -5.10 -6.72 -32.27
N GLU A 2 -5.18 -7.00 -30.97
CA GLU A 2 -6.32 -7.74 -30.41
C GLU A 2 -7.46 -6.75 -30.14
N THR A 3 -8.15 -6.36 -31.20
CA THR A 3 -9.28 -5.43 -31.16
C THR A 3 -10.49 -6.14 -30.57
N GLY A 4 -10.65 -6.11 -29.25
CA GLY A 4 -11.88 -6.57 -28.61
C GLY A 4 -11.81 -6.93 -27.13
N VAL A 5 -10.63 -7.01 -26.52
CA VAL A 5 -10.49 -7.41 -25.11
C VAL A 5 -11.19 -6.41 -24.17
N TRP A 6 -11.18 -5.12 -24.51
CA TRP A 6 -11.87 -4.06 -23.75
C TRP A 6 -13.39 -4.28 -23.61
N ILE A 7 -14.03 -4.96 -24.57
CA ILE A 7 -15.48 -5.23 -24.56
C ILE A 7 -15.85 -6.14 -23.38
N ILE A 8 -14.94 -7.02 -22.96
CA ILE A 8 -15.16 -7.95 -21.86
C ILE A 8 -15.43 -7.17 -20.57
N TYR A 9 -14.69 -6.07 -20.33
CA TYR A 9 -14.88 -5.22 -19.16
C TYR A 9 -16.28 -4.59 -19.12
N ASP A 10 -16.74 -4.05 -20.25
CA ASP A 10 -18.08 -3.46 -20.36
C ASP A 10 -19.19 -4.50 -20.20
N ILE A 11 -19.01 -5.71 -20.76
CA ILE A 11 -19.96 -6.82 -20.60
C ILE A 11 -20.05 -7.24 -19.13
N ILE A 12 -18.91 -7.39 -18.44
CA ILE A 12 -18.88 -7.77 -17.02
C ILE A 12 -19.55 -6.69 -16.18
N ALA A 13 -19.21 -5.41 -16.39
CA ALA A 13 -19.81 -4.30 -15.67
C ALA A 13 -21.33 -4.22 -15.90
N ALA A 14 -21.77 -4.35 -17.15
CA ALA A 14 -23.19 -4.37 -17.48
C ALA A 14 -23.91 -5.57 -16.86
N ALA A 15 -23.30 -6.75 -16.84
CA ALA A 15 -23.86 -7.94 -16.20
C ALA A 15 -24.01 -7.77 -14.69
N ILE A 16 -23.02 -7.18 -14.01
CA ILE A 16 -23.09 -6.84 -12.58
C ILE A 16 -24.24 -5.87 -12.32
N ILE A 17 -24.33 -4.79 -13.12
CA ILE A 17 -25.35 -3.75 -12.95
C ILE A 17 -26.75 -4.30 -13.18
N ILE A 18 -26.98 -4.93 -14.33
CA ILE A 18 -28.29 -5.46 -14.70
C ILE A 18 -28.69 -6.56 -13.71
N GLY A 19 -27.76 -7.47 -13.37
CA GLY A 19 -28.01 -8.54 -12.42
C GLY A 19 -28.43 -8.02 -11.05
N ALA A 20 -27.70 -7.04 -10.49
CA ALA A 20 -28.02 -6.45 -9.20
C ALA A 20 -29.34 -5.67 -9.22
N VAL A 21 -29.57 -4.80 -10.21
CA VAL A 21 -30.79 -3.98 -10.28
C VAL A 21 -32.02 -4.86 -10.50
N VAL A 22 -31.98 -5.80 -11.46
CA VAL A 22 -33.13 -6.65 -11.79
C VAL A 22 -33.43 -7.63 -10.66
N SER A 23 -32.41 -8.21 -10.02
CA SER A 23 -32.58 -9.10 -8.87
C SER A 23 -33.32 -8.39 -7.74
N ASN A 24 -32.85 -7.19 -7.36
CA ASN A 24 -33.44 -6.45 -6.25
C ASN A 24 -34.81 -5.83 -6.60
N ALA A 25 -35.02 -5.35 -7.83
CA ALA A 25 -36.31 -4.81 -8.26
C ALA A 25 -37.43 -5.87 -8.26
N LYS A 26 -37.13 -7.11 -8.67
CA LYS A 26 -38.13 -8.19 -8.75
C LYS A 26 -38.55 -8.78 -7.41
N ARG A 27 -37.85 -8.48 -6.32
CA ARG A 27 -37.93 -9.24 -5.06
C ARG A 27 -38.61 -8.52 -3.89
N GLY A 28 -38.89 -7.21 -4.02
CA GLY A 28 -39.61 -6.41 -3.02
C GLY A 28 -38.84 -6.16 -1.72
N PHE A 29 -39.36 -5.28 -0.85
CA PHE A 29 -38.67 -4.76 0.35
C PHE A 29 -38.22 -5.84 1.35
N SER A 30 -39.03 -6.88 1.57
CA SER A 30 -38.73 -7.89 2.60
C SER A 30 -37.47 -8.70 2.33
N ARG A 31 -37.06 -8.86 1.07
CA ARG A 31 -35.84 -9.61 0.71
C ARG A 31 -34.58 -8.75 0.80
N ILE A 32 -34.70 -7.43 0.66
CA ILE A 32 -33.60 -6.48 0.93
C ILE A 32 -33.08 -6.70 2.36
N PHE A 33 -33.98 -6.99 3.31
CA PHE A 33 -33.58 -7.27 4.69
C PHE A 33 -32.74 -8.55 4.83
N ILE A 34 -33.08 -9.61 4.07
CA ILE A 34 -32.33 -10.87 4.06
C ILE A 34 -30.94 -10.66 3.44
N SER A 35 -30.86 -9.94 2.31
CA SER A 35 -29.59 -9.59 1.67
C SER A 35 -28.71 -8.75 2.58
N ALA A 36 -29.29 -7.75 3.25
CA ALA A 36 -28.58 -6.92 4.20
C ALA A 36 -27.99 -7.74 5.35
N MET A 37 -28.76 -8.67 5.93
CA MET A 37 -28.25 -9.60 6.95
C MET A 37 -27.13 -10.50 6.40
N GLY A 38 -27.30 -11.02 5.18
CA GLY A 38 -26.26 -11.80 4.50
C GLY A 38 -24.96 -11.00 4.34
N TYR A 39 -25.04 -9.75 3.92
CA TYR A 39 -23.87 -8.88 3.77
C TYR A 39 -23.21 -8.51 5.09
N LEU A 40 -23.96 -8.36 6.18
CA LEU A 40 -23.38 -8.19 7.51
C LEU A 40 -22.57 -9.43 7.93
N VAL A 41 -23.12 -10.63 7.71
CA VAL A 41 -22.39 -11.88 7.97
C VAL A 41 -21.15 -11.99 7.09
N SER A 42 -21.27 -11.67 5.81
CA SER A 42 -20.15 -11.63 4.86
C SER A 42 -19.07 -10.64 5.28
N CYS A 43 -19.43 -9.50 5.87
CA CYS A 43 -18.47 -8.53 6.38
C CYS A 43 -17.62 -9.11 7.52
N VAL A 44 -18.25 -9.80 8.48
CA VAL A 44 -17.53 -10.45 9.59
C VAL A 44 -16.62 -11.57 9.07
N LEU A 45 -17.11 -12.39 8.14
CA LEU A 45 -16.32 -13.45 7.52
C LEU A 45 -15.15 -12.90 6.70
N ALA A 46 -15.40 -11.88 5.87
CA ALA A 46 -14.37 -11.22 5.07
C ALA A 46 -13.28 -10.60 5.95
N SER A 47 -13.67 -9.96 7.06
CA SER A 47 -12.71 -9.41 8.02
C SER A 47 -11.84 -10.51 8.64
N SER A 48 -12.44 -11.64 9.01
CA SER A 48 -11.71 -12.77 9.60
C SER A 48 -10.73 -13.39 8.61
N LEU A 49 -11.18 -13.64 7.38
CA LEU A 49 -10.37 -14.24 6.33
C LEU A 49 -9.26 -13.30 5.85
N SER A 50 -9.56 -12.00 5.64
CA SER A 50 -8.54 -11.05 5.18
C SER A 50 -7.43 -10.86 6.21
N ASN A 51 -7.76 -10.84 7.51
CA ASN A 51 -6.76 -10.82 8.58
C ASN A 51 -5.84 -12.06 8.54
N ALA A 52 -6.41 -13.23 8.28
CA ALA A 52 -5.66 -14.48 8.27
C ALA A 52 -4.70 -14.57 7.06
N PHE A 53 -5.16 -14.12 5.88
CA PHE A 53 -4.44 -14.31 4.63
C PHE A 53 -3.56 -13.13 4.20
N ALA A 54 -3.77 -11.92 4.73
CA ALA A 54 -3.01 -10.73 4.29
C ALA A 54 -1.49 -10.85 4.41
N PRO A 55 -0.91 -11.36 5.53
CA PRO A 55 0.54 -11.49 5.62
C PRO A 55 1.11 -12.42 4.54
N GLN A 56 0.41 -13.52 4.26
CA GLN A 56 0.85 -14.52 3.27
C GLN A 56 0.76 -13.98 1.84
N PHE A 57 -0.31 -13.26 1.51
CA PHE A 57 -0.42 -12.61 0.21
C PHE A 57 0.64 -11.52 0.03
N TYR A 58 0.96 -10.79 1.09
CA TYR A 58 2.04 -9.81 1.06
C TYR A 58 3.39 -10.48 0.76
N ASP A 59 3.74 -11.52 1.52
CA ASP A 59 5.01 -12.22 1.37
C ASP A 59 5.15 -12.89 -0.02
N LEU A 60 4.04 -13.35 -0.63
CA LEU A 60 4.04 -14.03 -1.93
C LEU A 60 4.07 -13.08 -3.14
N PHE A 61 3.45 -11.90 -3.05
CA PHE A 61 3.17 -11.07 -4.23
C PHE A 61 3.75 -9.65 -4.17
N LEU A 62 4.07 -9.11 -2.99
CA LEU A 62 4.50 -7.71 -2.85
C LEU A 62 5.88 -7.55 -2.24
N LYS A 63 6.29 -8.44 -1.32
CA LYS A 63 7.54 -8.28 -0.58
C LYS A 63 8.74 -8.11 -1.51
N ASP A 64 8.94 -9.04 -2.45
CA ASP A 64 10.10 -9.01 -3.34
C ASP A 64 10.10 -7.77 -4.24
N LYS A 65 8.92 -7.39 -4.78
CA LYS A 65 8.76 -6.17 -5.59
C LYS A 65 9.10 -4.91 -4.79
N ILE A 66 8.63 -4.81 -3.55
CA ILE A 66 8.94 -3.67 -2.67
C ILE A 66 10.43 -3.61 -2.37
N ILE A 67 11.07 -4.75 -2.12
CA ILE A 67 12.53 -4.82 -1.89
C ILE A 67 13.27 -4.38 -3.15
N GLU A 68 12.87 -4.85 -4.34
CA GLU A 68 13.48 -4.48 -5.61
C GLU A 68 13.32 -2.99 -5.94
N ASP A 69 12.10 -2.46 -5.82
CA ASP A 69 11.78 -1.04 -6.05
C ASP A 69 12.54 -0.16 -5.05
N THR A 70 12.65 -0.59 -3.78
CA THR A 70 13.39 0.13 -2.74
C THR A 70 14.90 0.05 -2.97
N SER A 71 15.44 -1.10 -3.38
CA SER A 71 16.87 -1.28 -3.68
C SER A 71 17.30 -0.44 -4.88
N THR A 72 16.45 -0.39 -5.91
CA THR A 72 16.63 0.48 -7.07
C THR A 72 16.60 1.94 -6.65
N ALA A 73 15.61 2.36 -5.86
CA ALA A 73 15.52 3.72 -5.36
C ALA A 73 16.76 4.11 -4.55
N ILE A 74 17.25 3.22 -3.66
CA ILE A 74 18.48 3.44 -2.87
C ILE A 74 19.70 3.58 -3.77
N SER A 75 19.83 2.72 -4.77
CA SER A 75 20.97 2.71 -5.70
C SER A 75 21.02 3.96 -6.58
N GLU A 76 19.86 4.46 -6.99
CA GLU A 76 19.74 5.68 -7.80
C GLU A 76 19.81 6.96 -6.97
N SER A 77 19.48 6.87 -5.68
CA SER A 77 19.48 8.01 -4.78
C SER A 77 20.82 8.22 -4.08
N ASP A 78 21.24 9.49 -4.01
CA ASP A 78 22.41 9.92 -3.25
C ASP A 78 22.13 9.95 -1.73
N ILE A 79 21.46 8.94 -1.14
CA ILE A 79 21.14 8.92 0.31
C ILE A 79 22.43 8.98 1.14
N SER A 80 23.47 8.30 0.67
CA SER A 80 24.80 8.37 1.30
C SER A 80 25.37 9.79 1.27
N GLU A 81 25.10 10.57 0.22
CA GLU A 81 25.54 11.96 0.12
C GLU A 81 24.65 12.89 0.95
N GLU A 82 23.34 12.64 1.08
CA GLU A 82 22.47 13.42 1.96
C GLU A 82 22.86 13.21 3.44
N ILE A 83 23.21 11.97 3.83
CA ILE A 83 23.75 11.68 5.18
C ILE A 83 25.14 12.29 5.35
N GLN A 84 25.99 12.26 4.31
CA GLN A 84 27.28 12.96 4.33
C GLN A 84 27.10 14.48 4.49
N GLY A 85 26.12 15.08 3.81
CA GLY A 85 25.77 16.49 3.90
C GLY A 85 25.42 16.88 5.33
N CYS A 86 24.54 16.10 5.97
CA CYS A 86 24.23 16.27 7.40
C CYS A 86 25.47 16.23 8.29
N ILE A 87 26.36 15.24 8.10
CA ILE A 87 27.61 15.13 8.87
C ILE A 87 28.56 16.31 8.59
N SER A 88 28.59 16.80 7.36
CA SER A 88 29.42 17.95 6.95
C SER A 88 28.91 19.25 7.57
N ASP A 89 27.60 19.43 7.62
CA ASP A 89 26.95 20.60 8.24
C ASP A 89 27.24 20.68 9.75
N MET A 90 27.25 19.52 10.44
CA MET A 90 27.58 19.44 11.87
C MET A 90 29.07 19.71 12.18
N THR A 91 29.94 19.59 11.19
CA THR A 91 31.40 19.59 11.40
C THR A 91 32.07 20.89 10.91
N TYR A 92 31.27 21.95 10.69
CA TYR A 92 31.72 23.31 10.38
C TYR A 92 32.74 23.38 9.22
N GLY A 93 32.56 22.56 8.19
CA GLY A 93 33.38 22.57 6.97
C GLY A 93 34.56 21.59 6.96
N LEU A 94 34.59 20.61 7.86
CA LEU A 94 35.47 19.44 7.72
C LEU A 94 34.98 18.56 6.56
N ASP A 95 35.84 18.37 5.56
CA ASP A 95 35.56 17.48 4.42
C ASP A 95 35.62 16.01 4.87
N ILE A 96 34.46 15.48 5.28
CA ILE A 96 34.27 14.07 5.58
C ILE A 96 33.61 13.42 4.37
N SER A 97 34.38 12.62 3.63
CA SER A 97 33.87 11.93 2.44
C SER A 97 32.96 10.74 2.80
N VAL A 98 32.00 10.40 1.92
CA VAL A 98 31.19 9.16 1.98
C VAL A 98 32.08 7.93 2.20
N LYS A 99 33.25 7.88 1.54
CA LYS A 99 34.22 6.78 1.66
C LYS A 99 34.82 6.66 3.06
N ASP A 100 35.03 7.78 3.75
CA ASP A 100 35.56 7.78 5.11
C ASP A 100 34.50 7.32 6.10
N ILE A 101 33.25 7.75 5.93
CA ILE A 101 32.09 7.28 6.71
C ILE A 101 31.87 5.78 6.50
N SER A 102 31.80 5.33 5.24
CA SER A 102 31.64 3.91 4.90
C SER A 102 32.76 3.04 5.50
N ARG A 103 34.02 3.49 5.47
CA ARG A 103 35.13 2.76 6.10
C ARG A 103 35.04 2.71 7.62
N ALA A 104 34.54 3.77 8.27
CA ALA A 104 34.37 3.81 9.72
C ALA A 104 33.21 2.90 10.15
N VAL A 105 32.06 3.02 9.49
CA VAL A 105 30.86 2.21 9.74
C VAL A 105 31.12 0.74 9.44
N GLY A 106 31.75 0.40 8.31
CA GLY A 106 32.02 -0.98 7.91
C GLY A 106 33.04 -1.73 8.79
N LYS A 107 33.77 -1.03 9.67
CA LYS A 107 34.64 -1.64 10.69
C LYS A 107 33.94 -1.83 12.05
N SER A 108 32.76 -1.25 12.22
CA SER A 108 31.96 -1.36 13.44
C SER A 108 31.13 -2.65 13.44
N ASP A 109 30.54 -2.97 14.58
CA ASP A 109 29.54 -4.03 14.73
C ASP A 109 28.12 -3.57 14.33
N GLY A 110 28.00 -2.40 13.68
CA GLY A 110 26.72 -1.78 13.29
C GLY A 110 26.00 -1.09 14.45
N LYS A 111 26.56 -1.10 15.67
CA LYS A 111 25.98 -0.49 16.86
C LYS A 111 26.73 0.78 17.23
N HIS A 112 26.04 1.69 17.92
CA HIS A 112 26.61 2.96 18.40
C HIS A 112 27.34 3.72 17.29
N ILE A 113 26.71 3.81 16.11
CA ILE A 113 27.31 4.47 14.95
C ILE A 113 27.50 5.97 15.23
N ASP A 114 26.66 6.56 16.08
CA ASP A 114 26.85 7.90 16.62
C ASP A 114 28.26 8.10 17.19
N LYS A 115 28.76 7.14 17.98
CA LYS A 115 30.13 7.16 18.54
C LYS A 115 31.19 6.92 17.49
N VAL A 116 30.93 6.06 16.51
CA VAL A 116 31.84 5.80 15.38
C VAL A 116 32.04 7.09 14.58
N ILE A 117 30.96 7.79 14.27
CA ILE A 117 30.98 9.08 13.57
C ILE A 117 31.64 10.16 14.42
N TYR A 118 31.33 10.23 15.73
CA TYR A 118 32.01 11.14 16.65
C TYR A 118 33.53 10.93 16.66
N ASN A 119 34.00 9.69 16.77
CA ASN A 119 35.43 9.37 16.76
C ASN A 119 36.09 9.72 15.41
N LEU A 120 35.39 9.49 14.29
CA LEU A 120 35.85 9.90 12.96
C LEU A 120 36.05 11.41 12.89
N ILE A 121 35.05 12.17 13.37
CA ILE A 121 35.07 13.63 13.43
C ILE A 121 36.24 14.15 14.30
N VAL A 122 36.41 13.60 15.50
CA VAL A 122 37.52 13.98 16.40
C VAL A 122 38.89 13.66 15.77
N SER A 123 39.01 12.53 15.06
CA SER A 123 40.26 12.15 14.40
C SER A 123 40.67 13.10 13.26
N ARG A 124 39.71 13.78 12.63
CA ARG A 124 39.94 14.68 11.48
C ARG A 124 40.06 16.15 11.84
N SER A 125 39.57 16.53 13.00
CA SER A 125 39.41 17.94 13.43
C SER A 125 40.54 18.49 14.30
N ALA A 126 41.58 17.71 14.56
CA ALA A 126 42.68 18.08 15.46
C ALA A 126 42.21 18.58 16.86
N GLY A 127 41.02 18.13 17.32
CA GLY A 127 40.47 18.46 18.64
C GLY A 127 39.51 19.65 18.68
N ALA A 128 39.13 20.23 17.54
CA ALA A 128 38.17 21.34 17.47
C ALA A 128 36.77 20.85 17.08
N VAL A 129 36.03 20.12 17.94
CA VAL A 129 34.65 19.72 17.60
C VAL A 129 33.72 19.58 18.80
N SER A 130 32.45 19.84 18.47
CA SER A 130 31.19 19.53 19.14
C SER A 130 31.26 18.35 20.11
N SER A 131 30.56 18.47 21.25
CA SER A 131 30.45 17.40 22.23
C SER A 131 29.82 16.14 21.60
N GLU A 132 30.13 14.95 22.14
CA GLU A 132 29.50 13.68 21.71
C GLU A 132 27.98 13.81 21.67
N ALA A 133 27.39 14.45 22.67
CA ALA A 133 25.95 14.71 22.75
C ALA A 133 25.41 15.63 21.63
N GLU A 134 26.21 16.59 21.15
CA GLU A 134 25.82 17.45 20.02
C GLU A 134 25.87 16.68 18.70
N VAL A 135 26.87 15.80 18.52
CA VAL A 135 26.96 14.94 17.33
C VAL A 135 25.80 13.93 17.30
N THR A 136 25.50 13.28 18.43
CA THR A 136 24.37 12.34 18.52
C THR A 136 23.05 13.04 18.20
N LYS A 137 22.78 14.21 18.80
CA LYS A 137 21.54 14.97 18.52
C LYS A 137 21.45 15.47 17.09
N GLY A 138 22.57 15.91 16.52
CA GLY A 138 22.60 16.39 15.14
C GLY A 138 22.41 15.25 14.13
N LEU A 139 22.94 14.05 14.41
CA LEU A 139 22.68 12.84 13.62
C LEU A 139 21.20 12.45 13.67
N GLU A 140 20.60 12.43 14.86
CA GLU A 140 19.15 12.18 15.02
C GLU A 140 18.32 13.15 14.19
N ALA A 141 18.52 14.46 14.40
CA ALA A 141 17.76 15.50 13.70
C ALA A 141 17.97 15.45 12.18
N GLY A 142 19.23 15.33 11.73
CA GLY A 142 19.56 15.34 10.32
C GLY A 142 19.10 14.10 9.58
N ILE A 143 19.11 12.91 10.21
CA ILE A 143 18.54 11.71 9.59
C ILE A 143 17.02 11.78 9.52
N THR A 144 16.36 12.26 10.58
CA THR A 144 14.93 12.52 10.54
C THR A 144 14.56 13.50 9.41
N ASP A 145 15.35 14.56 9.20
CA ASP A 145 15.15 15.52 8.13
C ASP A 145 15.45 14.94 6.74
N SER A 146 16.49 14.13 6.59
CA SER A 146 16.80 13.41 5.34
C SER A 146 15.67 12.45 4.95
N ILE A 147 15.18 11.65 5.90
CA ILE A 147 14.01 10.78 5.71
C ILE A 147 12.82 11.62 5.25
N ARG A 148 12.54 12.73 5.92
CA ARG A 148 11.46 13.62 5.51
C ARG A 148 11.65 14.16 4.09
N LYS A 149 12.83 14.65 3.74
CA LYS A 149 13.11 15.21 2.42
C LYS A 149 12.99 14.18 1.30
N ILE A 150 13.48 12.96 1.52
CA ILE A 150 13.47 11.89 0.51
C ILE A 150 12.06 11.32 0.32
N PHE A 151 11.31 11.14 1.41
CA PHE A 151 10.06 10.38 1.39
C PHE A 151 8.78 11.23 1.41
N LYS A 152 8.83 12.53 1.73
CA LYS A 152 7.63 13.40 1.87
C LYS A 152 6.67 13.33 0.69
N ASP A 153 7.19 13.32 -0.53
CA ASP A 153 6.36 13.31 -1.74
C ASP A 153 6.13 11.89 -2.30
N LYS A 154 6.71 10.87 -1.66
CA LYS A 154 6.69 9.48 -2.12
C LYS A 154 5.85 8.55 -1.24
N VAL A 155 5.56 8.94 0.01
CA VAL A 155 4.79 8.11 0.95
C VAL A 155 3.71 8.92 1.68
N PRO A 156 2.59 8.29 2.07
CA PRO A 156 1.58 8.92 2.92
C PRO A 156 2.17 9.45 4.22
N GLU A 157 1.61 10.56 4.73
CA GLU A 157 2.08 11.23 5.95
C GLU A 157 2.11 10.30 7.18
N SER A 158 1.21 9.31 7.24
CA SER A 158 1.19 8.31 8.31
C SER A 158 2.39 7.35 8.27
N MET A 159 2.88 6.99 7.09
CA MET A 159 4.12 6.21 6.93
C MET A 159 5.33 7.09 7.25
N LEU A 160 5.32 8.33 6.77
CA LEU A 160 6.37 9.28 7.05
C LEU A 160 6.54 9.51 8.55
N LYS A 161 5.43 9.63 9.29
CA LYS A 161 5.44 9.76 10.74
C LYS A 161 6.07 8.53 11.42
N GLY A 162 5.72 7.32 11.00
CA GLY A 162 6.34 6.09 11.53
C GLY A 162 7.85 6.03 11.28
N LEU A 163 8.29 6.42 10.08
CA LEU A 163 9.70 6.51 9.72
C LEU A 163 10.45 7.55 10.57
N THR A 164 9.84 8.72 10.79
CA THR A 164 10.44 9.76 11.63
C THR A 164 10.44 9.37 13.11
N ASP A 165 9.36 8.76 13.62
CA ASP A 165 9.24 8.36 15.03
C ASP A 165 10.28 7.30 15.42
N ALA A 166 10.66 6.42 14.50
CA ALA A 166 11.66 5.39 14.75
C ALA A 166 13.11 5.88 14.76
N THR A 167 13.37 7.05 14.17
CA THR A 167 14.69 7.72 14.21
C THR A 167 14.73 8.83 15.25
N GLN A 168 13.58 9.37 15.62
CA GLN A 168 13.46 10.46 16.59
C GLN A 168 13.75 9.98 18.02
N ASN A 169 14.81 10.52 18.63
CA ASN A 169 15.31 10.13 19.96
C ASN A 169 15.70 8.64 20.08
N SER A 170 16.05 7.99 18.97
CA SER A 170 16.41 6.58 18.92
C SER A 170 17.83 6.44 18.36
N ILE A 171 18.83 6.45 19.27
CA ILE A 171 20.24 6.26 18.89
C ILE A 171 20.43 4.90 18.22
N GLU A 172 19.72 3.87 18.67
CA GLU A 172 19.69 2.56 18.01
C GLU A 172 19.10 2.66 16.59
N GLY A 173 17.94 3.30 16.41
CA GLY A 173 17.30 3.44 15.10
C GLY A 173 18.16 4.24 14.10
N VAL A 174 18.81 5.30 14.58
CA VAL A 174 19.80 6.07 13.83
C VAL A 174 21.02 5.22 13.47
N SER A 175 21.55 4.47 14.42
CA SER A 175 22.73 3.63 14.19
C SER A 175 22.46 2.55 13.18
N GLU A 176 21.31 1.90 13.27
CA GLU A 176 20.92 0.83 12.37
C GLU A 176 20.65 1.37 10.96
N PHE A 177 19.97 2.52 10.84
CA PHE A 177 19.76 3.18 9.55
C PHE A 177 21.10 3.55 8.87
N ILE A 178 22.03 4.22 9.57
CA ILE A 178 23.34 4.57 8.99
C ILE A 178 24.13 3.29 8.65
N SER A 179 24.16 2.30 9.55
CA SER A 179 24.88 1.04 9.34
C SER A 179 24.43 0.35 8.05
N VAL A 180 23.12 0.25 7.88
CA VAL A 180 22.47 -0.39 6.74
C VAL A 180 22.70 0.38 5.44
N MET A 181 22.52 1.71 5.45
CA MET A 181 22.74 2.56 4.26
C MET A 181 24.20 2.54 3.79
N PHE A 182 25.16 2.44 4.72
CA PHE A 182 26.60 2.41 4.41
C PHE A 182 27.20 0.98 4.36
N SER A 183 26.37 -0.06 4.46
CA SER A 183 26.78 -1.47 4.44
C SER A 183 27.33 -1.93 3.08
N GLY A 184 27.12 -1.13 2.02
CA GLY A 184 27.65 -1.38 0.67
C GLY A 184 26.78 -2.29 -0.20
N SER A 185 25.58 -2.65 0.25
CA SER A 185 24.59 -3.40 -0.55
C SER A 185 23.22 -2.76 -0.42
N ALA A 186 22.73 -2.15 -1.50
CA ALA A 186 21.39 -1.56 -1.55
C ALA A 186 20.29 -2.60 -1.21
N ASP A 187 20.49 -3.86 -1.58
CA ASP A 187 19.56 -4.95 -1.28
C ASP A 187 19.34 -5.17 0.22
N LYS A 188 20.42 -5.20 1.02
CA LYS A 188 20.28 -5.32 2.48
C LYS A 188 19.61 -4.10 3.11
N ALA A 189 19.82 -2.93 2.50
CA ALA A 189 19.15 -1.72 2.94
C ALA A 189 17.66 -1.73 2.63
N ALA A 190 17.29 -2.21 1.45
CA ALA A 190 15.91 -2.42 1.08
C ALA A 190 15.23 -3.48 1.97
N GLU A 191 15.88 -4.61 2.25
CA GLU A 191 15.36 -5.65 3.17
C GLU A 191 15.08 -5.10 4.57
N TYR A 192 16.03 -4.35 5.13
CA TYR A 192 15.87 -3.75 6.45
C TYR A 192 14.72 -2.73 6.48
N ILE A 193 14.66 -1.85 5.47
CA ILE A 193 13.59 -0.86 5.35
C ILE A 193 12.24 -1.55 5.19
N GLU A 194 12.18 -2.62 4.40
CA GLU A 194 10.97 -3.43 4.22
C GLU A 194 10.50 -4.01 5.55
N GLU A 195 11.37 -4.75 6.24
CA GLU A 195 11.02 -5.51 7.43
C GLU A 195 10.56 -4.62 8.58
N HIS A 196 11.26 -3.50 8.80
CA HIS A 196 11.07 -2.67 9.98
C HIS A 196 10.08 -1.52 9.77
N TYR A 197 9.85 -1.10 8.52
CA TYR A 197 9.05 0.10 8.25
C TYR A 197 7.94 -0.14 7.24
N ILE A 198 8.22 -0.75 6.09
CA ILE A 198 7.20 -0.85 5.03
C ILE A 198 6.17 -1.94 5.34
N ARG A 199 6.62 -3.10 5.85
CA ARG A 199 5.81 -4.30 6.01
C ARG A 199 4.53 -4.07 6.80
N GLN A 200 4.62 -3.40 7.96
CA GLN A 200 3.46 -3.15 8.81
C GLN A 200 2.34 -2.41 8.07
N TYR A 201 2.69 -1.40 7.29
CA TYR A 201 1.71 -0.63 6.54
C TYR A 201 1.27 -1.35 5.26
N ALA A 202 2.20 -1.97 4.53
CA ALA A 202 1.88 -2.70 3.32
C ALA A 202 0.91 -3.87 3.59
N VAL A 203 1.11 -4.63 4.67
CA VAL A 203 0.18 -5.68 5.10
C VAL A 203 -1.20 -5.10 5.45
N MET A 204 -1.26 -3.89 6.04
CA MET A 204 -2.53 -3.20 6.29
C MET A 204 -3.28 -2.90 4.98
N PHE A 205 -2.58 -2.41 3.95
CA PHE A 205 -3.17 -2.17 2.64
C PHE A 205 -3.63 -3.47 1.96
N VAL A 206 -2.79 -4.51 1.98
CA VAL A 206 -3.14 -5.84 1.46
C VAL A 206 -4.38 -6.40 2.17
N LYS A 207 -4.49 -6.21 3.49
CA LYS A 207 -5.67 -6.61 4.25
C LYS A 207 -6.93 -5.90 3.80
N ILE A 208 -6.88 -4.59 3.53
CA ILE A 208 -8.03 -3.83 3.03
C ILE A 208 -8.44 -4.35 1.66
N LEU A 209 -7.48 -4.59 0.76
CA LEU A 209 -7.74 -5.11 -0.58
C LEU A 209 -8.31 -6.53 -0.54
N LEU A 210 -7.75 -7.43 0.27
CA LEU A 210 -8.29 -8.77 0.47
C LEU A 210 -9.66 -8.75 1.13
N PHE A 211 -9.90 -7.85 2.09
CA PHE A 211 -11.22 -7.67 2.68
C PHE A 211 -12.24 -7.33 1.61
N ILE A 212 -11.93 -6.34 0.76
CA ILE A 212 -12.78 -5.91 -0.34
C ILE A 212 -13.02 -7.07 -1.34
N LEU A 213 -11.97 -7.80 -1.71
CA LEU A 213 -12.05 -8.95 -2.61
C LEU A 213 -12.94 -10.07 -2.06
N ILE A 214 -12.68 -10.49 -0.82
CA ILE A 214 -13.42 -11.57 -0.17
C ILE A 214 -14.87 -11.13 0.04
N LEU A 215 -15.10 -9.88 0.45
CA LEU A 215 -16.44 -9.32 0.58
C LEU A 215 -17.18 -9.35 -0.76
N PHE A 216 -16.53 -8.95 -1.86
CA PHE A 216 -17.11 -9.00 -3.21
C PHE A 216 -17.53 -10.42 -3.61
N ILE A 217 -16.66 -11.41 -3.40
CA ILE A 217 -16.95 -12.81 -3.68
C ILE A 217 -18.11 -13.30 -2.81
N LEU A 218 -18.11 -12.99 -1.51
CA LEU A 218 -19.19 -13.38 -0.59
C LEU A 218 -20.52 -12.69 -0.95
N MET A 219 -20.51 -11.43 -1.40
CA MET A 219 -21.71 -10.75 -1.88
C MET A 219 -22.29 -11.44 -3.13
N ILE A 220 -21.44 -11.87 -4.08
CA ILE A 220 -21.89 -12.66 -5.23
C ILE A 220 -22.50 -14.00 -4.78
N ILE A 221 -21.87 -14.69 -3.83
CA ILE A 221 -22.37 -15.95 -3.29
C ILE A 221 -23.74 -15.75 -2.63
N VAL A 222 -23.91 -14.73 -1.79
CA VAL A 222 -25.19 -14.39 -1.16
C VAL A 222 -26.27 -14.18 -2.23
N LYS A 223 -25.99 -13.44 -3.30
CA LYS A 223 -26.93 -13.26 -4.42
C LYS A 223 -27.35 -14.55 -5.10
N ILE A 224 -26.38 -15.44 -5.35
CA ILE A 224 -26.64 -16.74 -5.97
C ILE A 224 -27.56 -17.56 -5.06
N ILE A 225 -27.24 -17.64 -3.76
CA ILE A 225 -28.03 -18.35 -2.76
C ILE A 225 -29.46 -17.81 -2.68
N GLU A 226 -29.61 -16.49 -2.63
CA GLU A 226 -30.94 -15.87 -2.65
C GLU A 226 -31.72 -16.23 -3.92
N ASN A 227 -31.07 -16.20 -5.09
CA ASN A 227 -31.74 -16.53 -6.34
C ASN A 227 -32.21 -18.00 -6.39
N MET A 228 -31.49 -18.89 -5.72
CA MET A 228 -31.89 -20.29 -5.57
C MET A 228 -33.07 -20.43 -4.59
N LEU A 229 -33.04 -19.76 -3.44
CA LEU A 229 -34.12 -19.79 -2.44
C LEU A 229 -35.43 -19.21 -2.98
N VAL A 230 -35.35 -18.24 -3.89
CA VAL A 230 -36.51 -17.53 -4.46
C VAL A 230 -37.38 -18.40 -5.36
N GLN A 231 -36.85 -19.46 -6.01
CA GLN A 231 -37.69 -20.35 -6.84
C GLN A 231 -38.76 -21.09 -6.02
N ALA A 232 -38.64 -21.15 -4.69
CA ALA A 232 -39.56 -21.87 -3.82
C ALA A 232 -40.77 -21.04 -3.34
N ASP A 233 -40.77 -19.71 -3.50
CA ASP A 233 -41.73 -18.82 -2.82
C ASP A 233 -42.65 -18.06 -3.78
N ARG A 234 -43.94 -18.40 -3.79
CA ARG A 234 -45.03 -17.57 -4.34
C ARG A 234 -45.46 -16.54 -3.28
N ILE A 235 -44.70 -15.46 -3.11
CA ILE A 235 -45.15 -14.34 -2.27
C ILE A 235 -46.05 -13.44 -3.13
N PRO A 236 -47.38 -13.38 -2.89
CA PRO A 236 -48.29 -12.60 -3.72
C PRO A 236 -48.23 -11.12 -3.32
N ALA A 237 -48.22 -10.25 -4.34
CA ALA A 237 -48.28 -8.79 -4.29
C ALA A 237 -47.02 -8.06 -3.79
N ILE A 238 -46.04 -7.88 -4.69
CA ILE A 238 -45.06 -6.79 -4.59
C ILE A 238 -45.73 -5.52 -5.13
N GLY A 239 -45.88 -4.49 -4.30
CA GLY A 239 -46.40 -3.20 -4.76
C GLY A 239 -45.41 -2.49 -5.68
N ARG A 240 -45.88 -1.61 -6.57
CA ARG A 240 -45.01 -0.81 -7.46
C ARG A 240 -43.94 -0.01 -6.69
N PHE A 241 -44.23 0.40 -5.46
CA PHE A 241 -43.28 1.08 -4.57
C PHE A 241 -42.17 0.16 -4.05
N ASP A 242 -42.49 -1.11 -3.74
CA ASP A 242 -41.51 -2.09 -3.30
C ASP A 242 -40.54 -2.48 -4.42
N THR A 243 -41.03 -2.55 -5.66
CA THR A 243 -40.20 -2.75 -6.86
C THR A 243 -39.24 -1.59 -7.09
N LEU A 244 -39.70 -0.35 -6.91
CA LEU A 244 -38.88 0.84 -7.10
C LEU A 244 -37.77 0.94 -6.03
N ALA A 245 -38.12 0.73 -4.76
CA ALA A 245 -37.16 0.74 -3.65
C ALA A 245 -36.09 -0.35 -3.84
N GLY A 246 -36.49 -1.56 -4.25
CA GLY A 246 -35.56 -2.63 -4.61
C GLY A 246 -34.67 -2.26 -5.80
N GLY A 247 -35.21 -1.63 -6.84
CA GLY A 247 -34.41 -1.16 -7.98
C GLY A 247 -33.35 -0.13 -7.59
N ILE A 248 -33.69 0.84 -6.73
CA ILE A 248 -32.75 1.86 -6.23
C ILE A 248 -31.67 1.19 -5.37
N PHE A 249 -32.06 0.31 -4.44
CA PHE A 249 -31.10 -0.44 -3.62
C PHE A 249 -30.14 -1.25 -4.51
N GLY A 250 -30.67 -1.96 -5.50
CA GLY A 250 -29.86 -2.72 -6.45
C GLY A 250 -28.94 -1.85 -7.32
N ALA A 251 -29.30 -0.60 -7.59
CA ALA A 251 -28.44 0.34 -8.30
C ALA A 251 -27.27 0.83 -7.43
N VAL A 252 -27.53 1.18 -6.16
CA VAL A 252 -26.47 1.52 -5.19
C VAL A 252 -25.51 0.35 -5.00
N GLU A 253 -26.08 -0.85 -4.89
CA GLU A 253 -25.32 -2.07 -4.72
C GLU A 253 -24.48 -2.41 -5.98
N ALA A 254 -25.06 -2.26 -7.17
CA ALA A 254 -24.35 -2.40 -8.44
C ALA A 254 -23.14 -1.47 -8.51
N MET A 255 -23.33 -0.21 -8.13
CA MET A 255 -22.28 0.79 -8.12
C MET A 255 -21.13 0.37 -7.21
N ALA A 256 -21.43 -0.05 -5.99
CA ALA A 256 -20.42 -0.55 -5.06
C ALA A 256 -19.66 -1.77 -5.62
N LEU A 257 -20.35 -2.73 -6.24
CA LEU A 257 -19.72 -3.92 -6.82
C LEU A 257 -18.83 -3.60 -8.02
N VAL A 258 -19.27 -2.73 -8.93
CA VAL A 258 -18.44 -2.30 -10.08
C VAL A 258 -17.20 -1.57 -9.59
N PHE A 259 -17.35 -0.71 -8.59
CA PHE A 259 -16.25 0.04 -8.02
C PHE A 259 -15.21 -0.84 -7.31
N ILE A 260 -15.68 -1.84 -6.56
CA ILE A 260 -14.82 -2.86 -5.99
C ILE A 260 -14.08 -3.61 -7.11
N ALA A 261 -14.77 -3.99 -8.19
CA ALA A 261 -14.12 -4.62 -9.34
C ALA A 261 -13.05 -3.70 -9.97
N CYS A 262 -13.28 -2.39 -10.06
CA CYS A 262 -12.26 -1.43 -10.50
C CYS A 262 -11.03 -1.41 -9.60
N ILE A 263 -11.21 -1.36 -8.27
CA ILE A 263 -10.10 -1.42 -7.30
C ILE A 263 -9.31 -2.72 -7.49
N MET A 264 -9.99 -3.85 -7.67
CA MET A 264 -9.35 -5.14 -7.89
C MET A 264 -8.51 -5.17 -9.17
N ILE A 265 -9.04 -4.62 -10.27
CA ILE A 265 -8.31 -4.55 -11.53
C ILE A 265 -7.11 -3.60 -11.43
N LYS A 266 -7.24 -2.43 -10.78
CA LYS A 266 -6.10 -1.52 -10.50
C LYS A 266 -4.99 -2.25 -9.74
N PHE A 267 -5.37 -3.02 -8.72
CA PHE A 267 -4.42 -3.81 -7.96
C PHE A 267 -3.77 -4.93 -8.80
N SER A 268 -4.53 -5.62 -9.66
CA SER A 268 -3.97 -6.63 -10.56
C SER A 268 -2.99 -6.05 -11.59
N ILE A 269 -3.24 -4.83 -12.08
CA ILE A 269 -2.31 -4.12 -12.97
C ILE A 269 -1.02 -3.79 -12.23
N LEU A 270 -1.13 -3.24 -11.01
CA LEU A 270 0.02 -2.92 -10.15
C LEU A 270 0.91 -4.16 -9.90
N LEU A 271 0.30 -5.33 -9.68
CA LEU A 271 1.05 -6.57 -9.43
C LEU A 271 1.72 -7.15 -10.68
N THR A 272 1.25 -6.79 -11.87
CA THR A 272 1.75 -7.39 -13.13
C THR A 272 2.51 -6.39 -13.99
N ASP A 273 2.80 -5.20 -13.45
CA ASP A 273 3.39 -4.05 -14.13
C ASP A 273 2.73 -3.72 -15.49
N GLY A 274 1.43 -4.01 -15.60
CA GLY A 274 0.68 -3.82 -16.85
C GLY A 274 1.17 -4.65 -18.06
N THR A 275 2.02 -5.66 -17.86
CA THR A 275 2.64 -6.43 -18.96
C THR A 275 1.66 -7.37 -19.65
N GLN A 276 0.54 -7.70 -19.01
CA GLN A 276 -0.47 -8.60 -19.57
C GLN A 276 -1.38 -7.86 -20.54
N THR A 277 -1.61 -8.47 -21.69
CA THR A 277 -2.42 -7.90 -22.78
C THR A 277 -3.87 -7.57 -22.37
N PHE A 278 -4.39 -8.25 -21.34
CA PHE A 278 -5.74 -8.03 -20.82
C PHE A 278 -5.78 -7.19 -19.54
N LEU A 279 -4.70 -7.10 -18.75
CA LEU A 279 -4.60 -6.31 -17.51
C LEU A 279 -3.59 -5.19 -17.71
N ASN A 280 -3.99 -4.19 -18.48
CA ASN A 280 -3.24 -2.95 -18.63
C ASN A 280 -4.18 -1.75 -18.77
N GLU A 281 -3.65 -0.56 -18.55
CA GLU A 281 -4.43 0.68 -18.56
C GLU A 281 -4.98 0.98 -19.96
N ASP A 282 -4.18 0.78 -21.01
CA ASP A 282 -4.59 1.00 -22.41
C ASP A 282 -5.87 0.24 -22.80
N THR A 283 -6.02 -1.00 -22.34
CA THR A 283 -7.21 -1.82 -22.63
C THR A 283 -8.42 -1.35 -21.84
N ILE A 284 -8.21 -0.87 -20.61
CA ILE A 284 -9.28 -0.38 -19.75
C ILE A 284 -9.80 0.97 -20.23
N GLU A 285 -8.92 1.87 -20.64
CA GLU A 285 -9.32 3.19 -21.16
C GLU A 285 -10.14 3.09 -22.44
N GLN A 286 -9.96 2.02 -23.22
CA GLN A 286 -10.79 1.74 -24.39
C GLN A 286 -12.22 1.29 -24.05
N SER A 287 -12.45 0.80 -22.82
CA SER A 287 -13.80 0.47 -22.35
C SER A 287 -14.63 1.74 -22.16
N LYS A 288 -15.95 1.68 -22.37
CA LYS A 288 -16.82 2.86 -22.27
C LYS A 288 -17.54 2.96 -20.93
N LEU A 289 -18.02 1.83 -20.43
CA LEU A 289 -18.78 1.78 -19.19
C LEU A 289 -17.85 1.60 -18.00
N PHE A 290 -16.88 0.68 -18.12
CA PHE A 290 -15.98 0.34 -17.02
C PHE A 290 -14.97 1.47 -16.73
N SER A 291 -14.43 2.13 -17.76
CA SER A 291 -13.51 3.27 -17.61
C SER A 291 -14.09 4.45 -16.80
N ILE A 292 -15.40 4.69 -16.87
CA ILE A 292 -16.08 5.74 -16.08
C ILE A 292 -15.88 5.51 -14.59
N PHE A 293 -16.02 4.26 -14.14
CA PHE A 293 -15.82 3.90 -12.74
C PHE A 293 -14.34 3.74 -12.40
N TYR A 294 -13.54 3.25 -13.34
CA TYR A 294 -12.10 3.06 -13.16
C TYR A 294 -11.37 4.39 -12.97
N ASN A 295 -11.70 5.41 -13.74
CA ASN A 295 -11.10 6.75 -13.65
C ASN A 295 -11.69 7.61 -12.54
N PHE A 296 -12.66 7.08 -11.78
CA PHE A 296 -13.19 7.81 -10.63
C PHE A 296 -12.12 7.87 -9.54
N ASP A 297 -11.68 9.09 -9.23
CA ASP A 297 -10.64 9.31 -8.25
C ASP A 297 -11.23 9.21 -6.83
N LEU A 298 -10.84 8.14 -6.13
CA LEU A 298 -11.31 7.84 -4.78
C LEU A 298 -10.61 8.66 -3.70
N PHE A 299 -9.41 9.14 -4.02
CA PHE A 299 -8.46 9.73 -3.09
C PHE A 299 -7.79 10.96 -3.71
N GLY A 300 -8.60 11.81 -4.35
CA GLY A 300 -8.12 13.09 -4.90
C GLY A 300 -7.34 13.93 -3.89
#